data_AF-A0A9D4ZZU8-F1
#
_entry.id   AF-A0A9D4ZZU8-F1
#
_cell.length_a   1.000
_cell.length_b   1.000
_cell.length_c   1.000
_cell.angle_alpha   90.00
_cell.angle_beta   90.00
_cell.angle_gamma   90.00
#
_symmetry.space_group_name_H-M   'P 1'
#
loop_
_entity.id
_entity.type
_entity.pdbx_description
1 polymer ?
#
loop_
_entity_poly.entity_id
_entity_poly.type
_entity_poly.pdbx_seq_one_letter_code
_entity_poly.pdbx_strand_id
1 'polypeptide(L)'
;SRASDFGLVKVDSRGRIIQFSEKPKGADLKAMQVDTSLFGLSPQDAIASPFIASMGVYVFKTDVLLKLLKWRYPTSNDFGSEIIPASVKEYNVQAFFFGDYWEDIGTIRSFYDANMA
;
A
#
# COMPACT_ATOMS: atom_id res chain seq x y z
N SER A 1 7.18 10.05 -10.40
CA SER A 1 6.55 9.48 -9.19
C SER A 1 7.28 8.21 -8.80
N ARG A 2 7.52 7.99 -7.49
CA ARG A 2 8.11 6.75 -6.92
C ARG A 2 7.08 5.64 -6.68
N ALA A 3 5.84 5.82 -7.13
CA ALA A 3 4.73 4.89 -6.84
C ALA A 3 5.01 3.42 -7.24
N SER A 4 5.79 3.17 -8.29
CA SER A 4 6.17 1.82 -8.72
C SER A 4 7.14 1.10 -7.79
N ASP A 5 7.71 1.81 -6.82
CA ASP A 5 8.64 1.24 -5.83
C ASP A 5 7.89 0.67 -4.61
N PHE A 6 6.57 0.87 -4.54
CA PHE A 6 5.72 0.49 -3.42
C PHE A 6 4.55 -0.39 -3.86
N GLY A 7 3.91 -1.05 -2.89
CA GLY A 7 2.61 -1.68 -3.08
C GLY A 7 1.51 -0.63 -3.18
N LEU A 8 0.74 -0.64 -4.27
CA LEU A 8 -0.36 0.30 -4.49
C LEU A 8 -1.70 -0.33 -4.14
N VAL A 9 -2.62 0.50 -3.67
CA VAL A 9 -3.95 0.04 -3.25
C VAL A 9 -5.06 0.86 -3.91
N LYS A 10 -6.18 0.18 -4.17
CA LYS A 10 -7.47 0.82 -4.40
C LYS A 10 -8.40 0.49 -3.26
N VAL A 11 -9.23 1.46 -2.92
CA VAL A 11 -10.21 1.34 -1.84
C VAL A 11 -11.61 1.66 -2.35
N ASP A 12 -12.62 1.12 -1.68
CA ASP A 12 -14.00 1.56 -1.86
C ASP A 12 -14.31 2.82 -1.03
N SER A 13 -15.56 3.30 -1.08
CA SER A 13 -16.02 4.50 -0.36
C SER A 13 -15.99 4.37 1.16
N ARG A 14 -15.80 3.17 1.70
CA ARG A 14 -15.66 2.91 3.14
C ARG A 14 -14.20 2.71 3.54
N GLY A 15 -13.26 2.86 2.61
CA GLY A 15 -11.83 2.62 2.82
C GLY A 15 -11.43 1.14 2.80
N ARG A 16 -12.32 0.22 2.43
CA ARG A 16 -11.96 -1.19 2.29
C ARG A 16 -11.08 -1.36 1.07
N ILE A 17 -9.95 -2.05 1.22
CA ILE A 17 -9.06 -2.35 0.10
C ILE A 17 -9.77 -3.35 -0.81
N ILE A 18 -9.95 -2.97 -2.08
CA ILE A 18 -10.55 -3.81 -3.12
C ILE A 18 -9.52 -4.36 -4.11
N GLN A 19 -8.34 -3.73 -4.17
CA GLN A 19 -7.23 -4.16 -5.01
C GLN A 19 -5.91 -3.77 -4.34
N PHE A 20 -4.96 -4.70 -4.33
CA PHE A 20 -3.58 -4.47 -3.93
C PHE A 20 -2.68 -4.98 -5.05
N SER A 21 -1.68 -4.18 -5.46
CA SER A 21 -0.72 -4.54 -6.48
C SER A 21 0.68 -4.15 -6.02
N GLU A 22 1.56 -5.14 -5.86
CA GLU A 22 2.94 -4.89 -5.41
C GLU A 22 3.80 -4.39 -6.57
N LYS A 23 4.39 -3.19 -6.42
CA LYS A 23 5.35 -2.57 -7.34
C LYS A 23 4.92 -2.63 -8.82
N PRO A 24 3.69 -2.19 -9.16
CA PRO A 24 3.15 -2.31 -10.51
C PRO A 24 3.92 -1.40 -11.48
N LYS A 25 3.97 -1.83 -12.75
CA LYS A 25 4.69 -1.12 -13.82
C LYS A 25 3.82 -0.97 -15.06
N GLY A 26 4.20 -0.04 -15.95
CA GLY A 26 3.57 0.11 -17.26
C GLY A 26 2.06 0.31 -17.18
N ALA A 27 1.30 -0.56 -17.85
CA ALA A 27 -0.16 -0.50 -17.87
C ALA A 27 -0.79 -0.75 -16.49
N ASP A 28 -0.22 -1.66 -15.70
CA ASP A 28 -0.73 -1.99 -14.37
C ASP A 28 -0.57 -0.81 -13.41
N LEU A 29 0.53 -0.07 -13.51
CA LEU A 29 0.73 1.15 -12.73
C LEU A 29 -0.36 2.17 -13.06
N LYS A 30 -0.64 2.41 -14.35
CA LYS A 30 -1.71 3.32 -14.78
C LYS A 30 -3.07 2.84 -14.28
N ALA A 31 -3.31 1.54 -14.32
CA ALA A 31 -4.55 0.95 -13.82
C ALA A 31 -4.75 1.15 -12.31
N MET A 32 -3.70 1.40 -11.54
CA MET A 32 -3.77 1.65 -10.09
C MET A 32 -4.05 3.10 -9.70
N GLN A 33 -4.24 4.01 -10.67
CA GLN A 33 -4.61 5.40 -10.36
C GLN A 33 -5.97 5.48 -9.67
N VAL A 34 -6.08 6.41 -8.73
CA VAL A 34 -7.29 6.73 -7.96
C VAL A 34 -7.41 8.24 -7.80
N ASP A 35 -8.64 8.72 -7.59
CA ASP A 35 -8.88 10.10 -7.21
C ASP A 35 -8.58 10.28 -5.72
N THR A 36 -7.42 10.87 -5.41
CA THR A 36 -6.97 11.06 -4.04
C THR A 36 -7.60 12.27 -3.34
N SER A 37 -8.38 13.09 -4.05
CA SER A 37 -9.16 14.17 -3.43
C SER A 37 -10.23 13.63 -2.48
N LEU A 38 -10.70 12.40 -2.74
CA LEU A 38 -11.62 11.66 -1.87
C LEU A 38 -11.00 11.30 -0.51
N PHE A 39 -9.68 11.42 -0.36
CA PHE A 39 -8.94 11.10 0.87
C PHE A 39 -8.30 12.34 1.50
N GLY A 40 -8.80 13.53 1.16
CA GLY A 40 -8.44 14.78 1.83
C GLY A 40 -7.30 15.58 1.17
N LEU A 41 -6.77 15.14 0.03
CA LEU A 41 -5.85 15.96 -0.76
C LEU A 41 -6.58 17.09 -1.47
N SER A 42 -5.89 18.21 -1.67
CA SER A 42 -6.38 19.28 -2.53
C SER A 42 -6.53 18.77 -3.98
N PRO A 43 -7.40 19.35 -4.82
CA PRO A 43 -7.52 18.92 -6.21
C PRO A 43 -6.19 18.97 -7.00
N GLN A 44 -5.31 19.93 -6.69
CA GLN A 44 -4.00 20.05 -7.35
C GLN A 44 -3.06 18.92 -6.91
N ASP A 45 -3.01 18.63 -5.61
CA ASP A 45 -2.19 17.55 -5.07
C ASP A 45 -2.70 16.17 -5.51
N ALA A 46 -4.02 16.02 -5.66
CA ALA A 46 -4.62 14.78 -6.12
C ALA A 46 -4.22 14.43 -7.56
N ILE A 47 -4.12 15.44 -8.44
CA ILE A 47 -3.62 15.27 -9.81
C ILE A 47 -2.13 14.91 -9.80
N ALA A 48 -1.33 15.53 -8.92
CA ALA A 48 0.10 15.27 -8.82
C ALA A 48 0.41 13.89 -8.19
N SER A 49 -0.44 13.44 -7.26
CA SER A 49 -0.30 12.21 -6.48
C SER A 49 -1.54 11.31 -6.59
N PRO A 50 -1.78 10.70 -7.77
CA PRO A 50 -3.00 9.94 -8.05
C PRO A 50 -2.93 8.49 -7.57
N PHE A 51 -2.19 8.21 -6.49
CA PHE A 51 -1.94 6.84 -6.00
C PHE A 51 -2.03 6.80 -4.48
N ILE A 52 -2.50 5.67 -3.94
CA ILE A 52 -2.35 5.33 -2.53
C ILE A 52 -1.32 4.20 -2.44
N ALA A 53 -0.26 4.42 -1.66
CA ALA A 53 0.80 3.44 -1.43
C ALA A 53 0.70 2.82 -0.03
N SER A 54 0.96 1.53 0.06
CA SER A 54 1.19 0.82 1.31
C SER A 54 2.55 1.23 1.87
N MET A 55 2.56 1.66 3.13
CA MET A 55 3.78 2.01 3.87
C MET A 55 4.48 0.78 4.48
N GLY A 56 3.94 -0.43 4.27
CA GLY A 56 4.50 -1.66 4.87
C GLY A 56 4.16 -1.85 6.36
N VAL A 57 3.16 -1.14 6.88
CA VAL A 57 2.72 -1.22 8.28
C VAL A 57 1.32 -1.82 8.33
N TYR A 58 1.16 -2.89 9.11
CA TYR A 58 -0.08 -3.66 9.16
C TYR A 58 -0.51 -3.95 10.59
N VAL A 59 -1.83 -3.91 10.83
CA VAL A 59 -2.44 -4.35 12.09
C VAL A 59 -3.36 -5.53 11.80
N PHE A 60 -3.14 -6.62 12.52
CA PHE A 60 -3.93 -7.84 12.39
C PHE A 60 -4.61 -8.20 13.70
N LYS A 61 -5.80 -8.79 13.59
CA LYS A 61 -6.27 -9.66 14.67
C LYS A 61 -5.35 -10.87 14.74
N THR A 62 -4.92 -11.23 15.95
CA THR A 62 -3.91 -12.27 16.16
C THR A 62 -4.32 -13.62 15.58
N ASP A 63 -5.59 -14.01 15.72
CA ASP A 63 -6.16 -15.24 15.18
C ASP A 63 -6.11 -15.29 13.64
N VAL A 64 -6.41 -14.16 12.98
CA VAL A 64 -6.33 -14.03 11.53
C VAL A 64 -4.87 -14.17 11.07
N LEU A 65 -3.93 -13.50 11.72
CA LEU A 65 -2.51 -13.60 11.37
C LEU A 65 -2.00 -15.03 11.46
N LEU A 66 -2.31 -15.72 12.57
CA LEU A 66 -1.93 -17.12 12.76
C LEU A 66 -2.55 -18.02 11.68
N LYS A 67 -3.81 -17.77 11.31
CA LYS A 67 -4.47 -18.53 10.24
C LYS A 67 -3.82 -18.33 8.89
N LEU A 68 -3.49 -17.08 8.54
CA LEU A 68 -2.82 -16.73 7.30
C LEU A 68 -1.47 -17.43 7.19
N LEU A 69 -0.63 -17.31 8.22
CA LEU A 69 0.76 -17.80 8.18
C LEU A 69 0.91 -19.30 8.39
N LYS A 70 0.09 -19.95 9.23
CA LYS A 70 0.28 -21.38 9.54
C LYS A 70 -0.49 -22.30 8.60
N TRP A 71 -1.65 -21.85 8.11
CA TRP A 71 -2.60 -22.75 7.45
C TRP A 71 -2.93 -22.32 6.03
N ARG A 72 -3.19 -21.04 5.81
CA ARG A 72 -3.70 -20.57 4.51
C ARG A 72 -2.60 -20.36 3.48
N TYR A 73 -1.47 -19.78 3.89
CA TYR A 73 -0.33 -19.44 3.04
C TYR A 73 1.01 -19.83 3.71
N PRO A 74 1.19 -21.10 4.10
CA PRO A 74 2.35 -21.54 4.89
C PRO A 74 3.70 -21.46 4.15
N THR A 75 3.68 -21.28 2.84
CA THR A 75 4.87 -21.20 1.98
C THR A 75 5.17 -19.78 1.49
N SER A 76 4.33 -18.80 1.84
CA SER A 76 4.56 -17.40 1.47
C SER A 76 5.67 -16.81 2.34
N ASN A 77 6.48 -15.97 1.73
CA ASN A 77 7.68 -15.37 2.28
C ASN A 77 7.56 -13.85 2.42
N ASP A 78 6.61 -13.21 1.73
CA ASP A 78 6.46 -11.76 1.72
C ASP A 78 5.02 -11.29 1.93
N PHE A 79 4.85 -10.24 2.74
CA PHE A 79 3.53 -9.70 3.02
C PHE A 79 2.96 -8.89 1.86
N GLY A 80 3.76 -8.03 1.24
CA GLY A 80 3.29 -7.08 0.22
C GLY A 80 2.91 -7.76 -1.09
N SER A 81 3.72 -8.73 -1.53
CA SER A 81 3.53 -9.44 -2.79
C SER A 81 2.64 -10.68 -2.68
N GLU A 82 2.51 -11.30 -1.50
CA GLU A 82 1.79 -12.58 -1.36
C GLU A 82 0.64 -12.51 -0.36
N ILE A 83 0.91 -12.28 0.93
CA ILE A 83 -0.10 -12.41 1.99
C ILE A 83 -1.22 -11.37 1.86
N ILE A 84 -0.88 -10.09 1.73
CA ILE A 84 -1.87 -9.00 1.69
C ILE A 84 -2.73 -9.07 0.41
N PRO A 85 -2.16 -9.20 -0.81
CA PRO A 85 -2.96 -9.31 -2.03
C PRO A 85 -3.91 -10.50 -2.01
N ALA A 86 -3.48 -11.63 -1.45
CA ALA A 86 -4.35 -12.81 -1.30
C ALA A 86 -5.44 -12.58 -0.24
N SER A 87 -5.09 -11.94 0.88
CA SER A 87 -6.02 -11.63 1.97
C SER A 87 -7.14 -10.67 1.56
N VAL A 88 -6.90 -9.74 0.63
CA VAL A 88 -7.92 -8.82 0.08
C VAL A 88 -9.11 -9.58 -0.52
N LYS A 89 -8.90 -10.78 -1.06
CA LYS A 89 -9.95 -11.60 -1.68
C LYS A 89 -10.81 -12.37 -0.68
N GLU A 90 -10.26 -12.63 0.52
CA GLU A 90 -10.84 -13.57 1.48
C GLU A 90 -11.27 -12.91 2.79
N TYR A 91 -10.69 -11.77 3.13
CA TYR A 91 -10.89 -11.07 4.39
C TYR A 91 -11.35 -9.63 4.16
N ASN A 92 -11.82 -9.00 5.24
CA ASN A 92 -12.03 -7.57 5.26
C ASN A 92 -10.69 -6.87 5.57
N VAL A 93 -10.02 -6.36 4.53
CA VAL A 93 -8.78 -5.60 4.65
C VAL A 93 -9.10 -4.11 4.53
N GLN A 94 -8.77 -3.34 5.55
CA GLN A 94 -9.14 -1.93 5.66
C GLN A 94 -7.89 -1.06 5.51
N ALA A 95 -7.99 0.02 4.73
CA ALA A 95 -6.94 1.04 4.68
C ALA A 95 -7.07 2.01 5.87
N PHE A 96 -5.92 2.45 6.38
CA PHE A 96 -5.80 3.59 7.27
C PHE A 96 -4.94 4.64 6.57
N PHE A 97 -5.48 5.85 6.35
CA PHE A 97 -4.78 6.90 5.62
C PHE A 97 -3.88 7.68 6.57
N PHE A 98 -2.64 7.86 6.14
CA PHE A 98 -1.63 8.64 6.83
C PHE A 98 -1.17 9.76 5.89
N GLY A 99 -1.16 10.99 6.38
CA GLY A 99 -0.89 12.20 5.59
C GLY A 99 0.26 13.06 6.12
N ASP A 100 0.98 12.59 7.14
CA ASP A 100 2.11 13.30 7.71
C ASP A 100 3.44 12.78 7.11
N TYR A 101 4.56 13.28 7.63
CA TYR A 101 5.89 12.92 7.16
C TYR A 101 6.15 11.41 7.21
N TRP A 102 6.56 10.86 6.07
CA TRP A 102 7.04 9.49 5.94
C TRP A 102 8.08 9.44 4.82
N GLU A 103 9.17 8.71 5.05
CA GLU A 103 10.23 8.52 4.07
C GLU A 103 10.78 7.10 4.14
N ASP A 104 10.97 6.46 2.98
CA ASP A 104 11.66 5.18 2.88
C ASP A 104 13.18 5.40 2.82
N ILE A 105 13.84 5.23 3.97
CA ILE A 105 15.29 5.37 4.15
C ILE A 105 16.08 4.08 3.87
N GLY A 106 15.50 3.12 3.13
CA GLY A 106 16.12 1.82 2.84
C GLY A 106 17.32 1.86 1.88
N THR A 107 17.62 2.99 1.24
CA THR A 107 18.76 3.15 0.33
C THR A 107 19.75 4.19 0.85
N ILE A 108 21.03 4.09 0.48
CA ILE A 108 22.06 5.07 0.87
C ILE A 108 21.65 6.49 0.45
N ARG A 109 21.09 6.63 -0.76
CA ARG A 109 20.64 7.93 -1.28
C ARG A 109 19.48 8.48 -0.46
N SER A 110 18.43 7.67 -0.23
CA SER A 110 17.26 8.14 0.52
C SER A 110 17.59 8.45 1.99
N PHE A 111 18.50 7.68 2.59
CA PHE A 111 19.03 7.99 3.92
C PHE A 111 19.77 9.34 3.95
N TYR A 112 20.66 9.60 2.99
CA TYR A 112 21.38 10.87 2.91
C TYR A 112 20.44 12.06 2.71
N ASP A 113 19.52 11.95 1.75
CA ASP A 113 18.57 13.01 1.41
C ASP A 113 17.66 13.35 2.61
N ALA A 114 17.21 12.34 3.37
CA ALA A 114 16.38 12.55 4.57
C ALA A 114 17.11 13.24 5.72
N ASN A 115 18.44 13.05 5.86
CA ASN A 115 19.22 13.67 6.94
C ASN A 115 19.67 15.11 6.62
N MET A 116 19.75 15.46 5.33
CA MET A 116 20.21 16.77 4.86
C MET A 116 19.06 17.73 4.54
N ALA A 117 17.82 17.28 4.69
CA ALA A 117 16.59 18.04 4.43
C ALA A 117 16.29 19.09 5.50
#